data_AF-A0A2G1ZZM2-F1
#
_entry.id   AF-A0A2G1ZZM2-F1
#
_cell.length_a   1.000
_cell.length_b   1.000
_cell.length_c   1.000
_cell.angle_alpha   90.00
_cell.angle_beta   90.00
_cell.angle_gamma   90.00
#
_symmetry.space_group_name_H-M   'P 1'
#
loop_
_entity.id
_entity.type
_entity.pdbx_description
1 polymer ?
#
loop_
_entity_poly.entity_id
_entity_poly.type
_entity_poly.pdbx_seq_one_letter_code
_entity_poly.pdbx_strand_id
1 'polypeptide(L)'
;MAYRTIQDIIASNPELKRAYTSARIVSMTGTACLIASLLLLVYQFMYSNTRTNMIIWAALLIISIFLSFLGRKMMRNVAYVADRIKAKGINDALDKQQEPPEY
;
A
#
# COMPACT_ATOMS: atom_id res chain seq x y z
N MET A 1 25.30 12.88 -4.28
CA MET A 1 23.93 12.69 -4.77
C MET A 1 23.17 11.78 -3.80
N ALA A 2 22.72 12.31 -2.67
CA ALA A 2 22.03 11.54 -1.63
C ALA A 2 20.51 11.60 -1.87
N TYR A 3 20.04 11.03 -2.99
CA TYR A 3 18.62 10.72 -3.12
C TYR A 3 18.38 9.37 -2.46
N ARG A 4 18.33 9.33 -1.13
CA ARG A 4 17.68 8.20 -0.45
C ARG A 4 16.21 8.25 -0.86
N THR A 5 15.80 7.31 -1.69
CA THR A 5 14.41 7.21 -2.12
C THR A 5 13.56 6.83 -0.90
N ILE A 6 12.27 7.16 -0.92
CA ILE A 6 11.34 6.80 0.17
C ILE A 6 11.37 5.28 0.44
N GLN A 7 11.67 4.47 -0.58
CA GLN A 7 11.91 3.03 -0.44
C GLN A 7 13.10 2.69 0.47
N ASP A 8 14.22 3.42 0.36
CA ASP A 8 15.40 3.19 1.22
C ASP A 8 15.09 3.50 2.68
N ILE A 9 14.30 4.56 2.92
CA ILE A 9 13.86 4.94 4.27
C ILE A 9 12.94 3.86 4.84
N ILE A 10 11.96 3.39 4.05
CA ILE A 10 11.07 2.29 4.43
C ILE A 10 11.85 1.00 4.69
N ALA A 11 12.91 0.71 3.91
CA ALA A 11 13.74 -0.48 4.09
C ALA A 11 14.61 -0.41 5.36
N SER A 12 15.08 0.79 5.71
CA SER A 12 15.94 1.02 6.88
C SER A 12 15.19 0.98 8.22
N ASN A 13 13.87 1.18 8.21
CA ASN A 13 13.03 1.13 9.40
C ASN A 13 12.16 -0.15 9.42
N PRO A 14 12.38 -1.10 10.34
CA PRO A 14 11.71 -2.40 10.34
C PRO A 14 10.20 -2.32 10.54
N GLU A 15 9.69 -1.30 11.24
CA GLU A 15 8.25 -1.09 11.43
C GLU A 15 7.57 -0.60 10.16
N LEU A 16 8.17 0.38 9.48
CA LEU A 16 7.70 0.88 8.19
C LEU A 16 7.77 -0.20 7.11
N LYS A 17 8.84 -1.01 7.12
CA LYS A 17 8.96 -2.16 6.22
C LYS A 17 7.82 -3.16 6.41
N ARG A 18 7.46 -3.49 7.65
CA ARG A 18 6.32 -4.37 7.95
C ARG A 18 4.99 -3.76 7.49
N ALA A 19 4.77 -2.49 7.79
CA ALA A 19 3.55 -1.78 7.39
C ALA A 19 3.41 -1.65 5.86
N TYR A 20 4.50 -1.40 5.15
CA TYR A 20 4.52 -1.38 3.68
C TYR A 20 4.25 -2.77 3.09
N THR A 21 4.85 -3.81 3.68
CA THR A 21 4.66 -5.20 3.24
C THR A 21 3.21 -5.65 3.44
N SER A 22 2.59 -5.34 4.59
CA SER A 22 1.19 -5.66 4.83
C SER A 22 0.26 -4.90 3.88
N ALA A 23 0.50 -3.60 3.65
CA ALA A 23 -0.24 -2.81 2.67
C ALA A 23 -0.14 -3.39 1.25
N ARG A 24 1.06 -3.85 0.87
CA ARG A 24 1.31 -4.51 -0.43
C ARG A 24 0.56 -5.83 -0.55
N ILE A 25 0.59 -6.67 0.49
CA ILE A 25 -0.15 -7.95 0.52
C ILE A 25 -1.65 -7.68 0.35
N VAL A 26 -2.22 -6.75 1.13
CA VAL A 26 -3.64 -6.36 1.01
C VAL A 26 -3.99 -5.91 -0.41
N SER A 27 -3.12 -5.10 -1.02
CA SER A 27 -3.29 -4.67 -2.42
C SER A 27 -3.25 -5.84 -3.41
N MET A 28 -2.30 -6.77 -3.25
CA MET A 28 -2.18 -7.95 -4.11
C MET A 28 -3.37 -8.90 -3.97
N THR A 29 -3.86 -9.11 -2.75
CA THR A 29 -5.08 -9.89 -2.49
C THR A 29 -6.29 -9.22 -3.15
N GLY A 30 -6.41 -7.89 -3.05
CA GLY A 30 -7.46 -7.14 -3.73
C GLY A 30 -7.45 -7.35 -5.24
N THR A 31 -6.27 -7.32 -5.88
CA THR A 31 -6.13 -7.59 -7.33
C THR A 31 -6.46 -9.03 -7.69
N ALA A 32 -6.08 -10.01 -6.87
CA ALA A 32 -6.42 -11.42 -7.09
C ALA A 32 -7.94 -11.66 -7.03
N CYS A 33 -8.64 -11.04 -6.07
CA CYS A 33 -10.10 -11.08 -6.01
C CYS A 33 -10.77 -10.46 -7.24
N LEU A 34 -10.20 -9.38 -7.77
CA LEU A 34 -10.68 -8.73 -9.00
C LEU A 34 -10.54 -9.67 -10.21
N ILE A 35 -9.41 -10.37 -10.34
CA ILE A 35 -9.19 -11.36 -11.38
C ILE A 35 -10.18 -12.53 -11.23
N ALA A 36 -10.35 -13.06 -10.01
CA ALA A 36 -11.31 -14.13 -9.74
C ALA A 36 -12.75 -13.71 -10.09
N SER A 37 -13.13 -12.47 -9.78
CA SER A 37 -14.42 -11.89 -10.17
C SER A 37 -14.60 -11.82 -11.69
N LEU A 38 -13.57 -11.42 -12.44
CA LEU A 38 -13.60 -11.41 -13.90
C LEU A 38 -13.77 -12.82 -14.49
N LEU A 39 -13.04 -13.80 -13.95
CA LEU A 39 -13.18 -15.20 -14.37
C LEU A 39 -14.59 -15.73 -14.09
N LEU A 40 -15.17 -15.38 -12.93
CA LEU A 40 -16.54 -15.76 -12.60
C LEU A 40 -17.57 -15.10 -13.54
N LEU A 41 -17.31 -13.88 -14.01
CA LEU A 41 -18.14 -13.19 -15.00
C LEU A 41 -18.10 -13.89 -16.36
N VAL A 42 -16.90 -14.26 -16.82
CA VAL A 42 -16.73 -15.03 -18.06
C VAL A 42 -17.43 -16.39 -17.96
N TYR A 43 -17.27 -17.08 -16.84
CA TYR A 43 -17.93 -18.35 -16.59
C TYR A 43 -19.47 -18.22 -16.62
N GLN A 44 -20.02 -17.16 -16.03
CA GLN A 44 -21.47 -16.89 -16.08
C GLN A 44 -21.96 -16.67 -17.51
N PHE A 45 -21.18 -15.96 -18.33
CA PHE A 45 -21.54 -15.73 -19.73
C PHE A 45 -21.51 -17.02 -20.57
N MET A 46 -20.59 -17.94 -20.28
CA MET A 46 -20.44 -19.19 -21.04
C MET A 46 -21.40 -20.30 -20.61
N TYR A 47 -21.65 -20.49 -19.31
CA TYR A 47 -22.24 -21.74 -18.81
C TYR A 47 -23.63 -21.64 -18.14
N SER A 48 -24.13 -20.45 -17.78
CA SER A 48 -25.52 -20.12 -17.35
C SER A 48 -25.58 -19.08 -16.21
N ASN A 49 -26.63 -18.26 -16.21
CA ASN A 49 -26.98 -17.28 -15.18
C ASN A 49 -27.68 -17.94 -13.97
N THR A 50 -26.92 -18.58 -13.08
CA THR A 50 -27.48 -18.97 -11.77
C THR A 50 -27.43 -17.78 -10.80
N ARG A 51 -28.54 -17.51 -10.10
CA ARG A 51 -28.62 -16.41 -9.11
C ARG A 51 -27.52 -16.48 -8.05
N THR A 52 -27.10 -17.70 -7.68
CA THR A 52 -26.00 -17.94 -6.75
C THR A 52 -24.67 -17.39 -7.26
N ASN A 53 -24.34 -17.56 -8.55
CA ASN A 53 -23.10 -17.04 -9.13
C ASN A 53 -23.09 -15.51 -9.18
N MET A 54 -24.25 -14.88 -9.42
CA MET A 54 -24.39 -13.42 -9.38
C MET A 54 -24.14 -12.86 -7.97
N ILE A 55 -24.65 -13.53 -6.93
CA ILE A 55 -24.42 -13.15 -5.53
C ILE A 55 -22.94 -13.30 -5.16
N ILE A 56 -22.30 -14.41 -5.53
CA ILE A 56 -20.87 -14.66 -5.27
C ILE A 56 -20.02 -13.62 -6.01
N TRP A 57 -20.34 -13.33 -7.26
CA TRP A 57 -19.65 -12.32 -8.06
C TRP A 57 -19.75 -10.92 -7.45
N ALA A 58 -20.96 -10.52 -7.01
CA ALA A 58 -21.19 -9.24 -6.36
C ALA A 58 -20.42 -9.14 -5.03
N ALA A 59 -20.42 -10.20 -4.22
CA ALA A 59 -19.65 -10.26 -2.97
C ALA A 59 -18.13 -10.11 -3.23
N LEU A 60 -17.60 -10.80 -4.23
CA LEU A 60 -16.19 -10.71 -4.63
C LEU A 60 -15.83 -9.29 -5.09
N LEU A 61 -16.71 -8.63 -5.84
CA LEU A 61 -16.51 -7.23 -6.25
C LEU A 61 -16.43 -6.29 -5.06
N ILE A 62 -17.38 -6.38 -4.13
CA ILE A 62 -17.42 -5.54 -2.93
C ILE A 62 -16.15 -5.72 -2.11
N ILE A 63 -15.72 -6.97 -1.89
CA ILE A 63 -14.48 -7.29 -1.16
C ILE A 63 -13.27 -6.69 -1.88
N SER A 64 -13.19 -6.82 -3.21
CA SER A 64 -12.06 -6.28 -3.97
C SER A 64 -11.98 -4.75 -3.91
N ILE A 65 -13.12 -4.06 -3.99
CA ILE A 65 -13.19 -2.60 -3.84
C ILE A 65 -12.72 -2.20 -2.44
N PHE A 66 -13.19 -2.91 -1.40
CA PHE A 66 -12.81 -2.63 -0.02
C PHE A 66 -11.30 -2.86 0.22
N LEU A 67 -10.75 -3.98 -0.23
CA LEU A 67 -9.31 -4.27 -0.11
C LEU A 67 -8.46 -3.26 -0.89
N SER A 68 -8.91 -2.85 -2.06
CA SER A 68 -8.23 -1.81 -2.85
C SER A 68 -8.23 -0.46 -2.13
N PHE A 69 -9.35 -0.09 -1.50
CA PHE A 69 -9.44 1.12 -0.69
C PHE A 69 -8.53 1.04 0.55
N LEU A 70 -8.55 -0.09 1.25
CA LEU A 70 -7.74 -0.34 2.43
C LEU A 70 -6.24 -0.30 2.09
N GLY A 71 -5.81 -0.99 1.03
CA GLY A 71 -4.42 -0.98 0.55
C GLY A 71 -3.94 0.44 0.20
N ARG A 72 -4.74 1.21 -0.55
CA ARG A 72 -4.43 2.61 -0.87
C ARG A 72 -4.37 3.51 0.37
N LYS A 73 -5.22 3.28 1.38
CA LYS A 73 -5.19 4.01 2.64
C LYS A 73 -3.92 3.70 3.44
N MET A 74 -3.57 2.41 3.55
CA MET A 74 -2.37 1.98 4.25
C MET A 74 -1.10 2.53 3.59
N MET A 75 -0.99 2.48 2.25
CA MET A 75 0.16 3.07 1.53
C MET A 75 0.27 4.59 1.75
N ARG A 76 -0.85 5.32 1.75
CA ARG A 76 -0.85 6.77 2.06
C ARG A 76 -0.36 7.06 3.47
N ASN A 77 -0.79 6.28 4.46
CA ASN A 77 -0.32 6.43 5.84
C ASN A 77 1.19 6.14 5.97
N VAL A 78 1.67 5.07 5.32
CA VAL A 78 3.10 4.72 5.32
C VAL A 78 3.92 5.83 4.64
N ALA A 79 3.47 6.33 3.48
CA ALA A 79 4.13 7.42 2.77
C ALA A 79 4.18 8.70 3.61
N TYR A 80 3.07 9.06 4.26
CA TYR A 80 3.01 10.21 5.16
C TYR A 80 4.00 10.10 6.34
N VAL A 81 4.10 8.92 6.96
CA VAL A 81 5.06 8.69 8.05
C VAL A 81 6.50 8.70 7.53
N ALA A 82 6.77 8.12 6.37
CA ALA A 82 8.10 8.15 5.75
C ALA A 82 8.55 9.57 5.41
N ASP A 83 7.66 10.41 4.88
CA ASP A 83 7.93 11.83 4.59
C ASP A 83 8.22 12.62 5.87
N ARG A 84 7.46 12.36 6.94
CA ARG A 84 7.72 12.95 8.27
C ARG A 84 9.10 12.59 8.81
N ILE A 85 9.52 11.33 8.67
CA ILE A 85 10.86 10.88 9.11
C ILE A 85 11.96 11.52 8.26
N LYS A 86 11.75 11.62 6.95
CA LYS A 86 12.67 12.30 6.05
C LYS A 86 12.87 13.77 6.44
N ALA A 87 11.78 14.49 6.71
CA ALA A 87 11.82 15.89 7.14
C ALA A 87 12.57 16.06 8.47
N LYS A 88 12.32 15.18 9.46
CA LYS A 88 13.04 15.21 10.72
C LYS A 88 14.55 14.97 10.55
N GLY A 89 14.93 13.99 9.72
CA GLY A 89 16.34 13.71 9.44
C GLY A 89 17.09 14.85 8.72
N ILE A 90 16.38 15.69 7.95
CA ILE A 90 16.96 16.90 7.33
C ILE A 90 17.15 17.99 8.38
N ASN A 91 16.17 18.22 9.26
CA ASN A 91 16.28 19.21 10.33
C ASN A 91 17.37 18.85 11.35
N ASP A 92 17.46 17.58 11.77
CA ASP A 92 18.52 17.12 12.67
C ASP A 92 19.93 17.25 12.05
N ALA A 93 20.03 17.21 10.71
CA ALA A 93 21.29 17.44 10.00
C ALA A 93 21.64 18.93 9.87
N LEU A 94 20.63 19.80 9.72
CA LEU A 94 20.78 21.25 9.75
C LEU A 94 21.21 21.73 11.14
N ASP A 95 20.58 21.21 12.20
CA ASP A 95 20.90 21.57 13.59
C ASP A 95 22.35 21.18 13.97
N LYS A 96 22.85 20.03 13.46
CA LYS A 96 24.25 19.59 13.65
C LYS A 96 25.28 20.36 12.82
N GLN A 97 24.86 21.02 11.75
CA GLN A 97 25.75 21.94 11.02
C GLN A 97 25.79 23.34 11.66
N GLN A 98 24.96 23.60 12.67
CA GLN A 98 24.80 24.89 13.32
C GLN A 98 25.32 24.89 14.77
N GLU A 99 26.17 23.93 15.16
CA GLU A 99 27.07 24.13 16.29
C GLU A 99 28.15 25.12 15.83
N PRO A 100 28.18 26.36 16.37
CA PRO A 100 29.15 27.36 15.96
C PRO A 100 30.56 26.81 16.19
N PRO A 101 31.51 27.03 15.26
CA PRO A 101 32.87 26.55 15.42
C PRO A 101 33.40 27.04 16.76
N GLU A 102 33.65 26.11 17.67
CA GLU A 102 34.25 26.37 18.97
C GLU A 102 35.64 26.97 18.70
N TYR A 103 35.77 28.27 18.95
CA TYR A 103 37.01 29.05 18.87
C TYR A 103 37.59 29.29 20.27
#